data_AF-A0A225NRE1-F1
#
_entry.id   AF-A0A225NRE1-F1
#
_cell.length_a   1.000
_cell.length_b   1.000
_cell.length_c   1.000
_cell.angle_alpha   90.00
_cell.angle_beta   90.00
_cell.angle_gamma   90.00
#
_symmetry.space_group_name_H-M   'P 1'
#
loop_
_entity.id
_entity.type
_entity.pdbx_description
1 polymer ?
#
loop_
_entity_poly.entity_id
_entity_poly.type
_entity_poly.pdbx_seq_one_letter_code
_entity_poly.pdbx_strand_id
1 'polypeptide(L)'
;MHDLLSMVTALRRPRLLVRAARSGAAEYRRDRHLQRLLGYGTLPRPAPALMKLMDIESELDGQRRTGDTAYSLIRHIDVLIAMMGEARLIRSAQSGETLDGVL
;
A
#
# COMPACT_ATOMS: atom_id res chain seq x y z
N MET A 1 13.87 2.80 -15.67
CA MET A 1 13.53 3.37 -14.35
C MET A 1 12.19 2.76 -13.95
N HIS A 2 12.13 1.93 -12.90
CA HIS A 2 10.87 1.29 -12.51
C HIS A 2 9.96 2.34 -11.88
N ASP A 3 8.80 2.57 -12.49
CA ASP A 3 7.73 3.38 -11.90
C ASP A 3 7.24 2.70 -10.61
N LEU A 4 6.95 3.50 -9.58
CA LEU A 4 6.56 3.01 -8.25
C LEU A 4 5.33 2.10 -8.32
N LEU A 5 4.39 2.40 -9.22
CA LEU A 5 3.22 1.55 -9.46
C LEU A 5 3.58 0.23 -10.14
N SER A 6 4.58 0.24 -11.03
CA SER A 6 5.11 -0.97 -11.65
C SER A 6 5.72 -1.90 -10.60
N MET A 7 6.45 -1.35 -9.61
CA MET A 7 6.99 -2.13 -8.49
C MET A 7 5.88 -2.81 -7.68
N VAL A 8 4.78 -2.11 -7.39
CA VAL A 8 3.62 -2.71 -6.70
C VAL A 8 2.99 -3.84 -7.51
N THR A 9 2.86 -3.69 -8.83
CA THR A 9 2.29 -4.75 -9.69
C THR A 9 3.18 -5.97 -9.83
N ALA A 10 4.49 -5.82 -9.65
CA ALA A 10 5.45 -6.92 -9.74
C ALA A 10 5.44 -7.83 -8.50
N LEU A 11 4.82 -7.40 -7.39
CA LEU A 11 4.76 -8.17 -6.15
C LEU A 11 3.97 -9.47 -6.33
N ARG A 12 4.64 -10.60 -6.13
CA ARG A 12 4.01 -11.93 -6.16
C ARG A 12 3.42 -12.25 -4.79
N ARG A 13 2.10 -12.13 -4.65
CA ARG A 13 1.39 -12.36 -3.38
C ARG A 13 0.37 -13.49 -3.48
N PRO A 14 0.15 -14.25 -2.39
CA PRO A 14 -0.92 -15.24 -2.31
C PRO A 14 -2.27 -14.62 -2.71
N ARG A 15 -3.01 -15.30 -3.61
CA ARG A 15 -4.26 -14.76 -4.18
C ARG A 15 -5.31 -14.42 -3.13
N LEU A 16 -5.34 -15.15 -2.01
CA LEU A 16 -6.26 -14.91 -0.90
C LEU A 16 -5.98 -13.57 -0.20
N LEU A 17 -4.71 -13.23 0.06
CA LEU A 17 -4.32 -11.95 0.66
C LEU A 17 -4.72 -10.78 -0.24
N VAL A 18 -4.43 -10.90 -1.53
CA VAL A 18 -4.79 -9.87 -2.51
C VAL A 18 -6.31 -9.70 -2.58
N ARG A 19 -7.08 -10.78 -2.53
CA ARG A 19 -8.54 -10.72 -2.54
C ARG A 19 -9.10 -10.04 -1.30
N ALA A 20 -8.63 -10.39 -0.11
CA ALA A 20 -9.03 -9.76 1.14
C ALA A 20 -8.70 -8.26 1.15
N ALA A 21 -7.48 -7.91 0.73
CA ALA A 21 -7.07 -6.52 0.65
C ALA A 21 -7.87 -5.72 -0.39
N ARG A 22 -8.23 -6.32 -1.53
CA ARG A 22 -9.09 -5.67 -2.53
C ARG A 22 -10.47 -5.33 -1.98
N SER A 23 -11.06 -6.22 -1.18
CA SER A 23 -12.34 -5.95 -0.51
C SER A 23 -12.22 -4.78 0.46
N GLY A 24 -11.17 -4.76 1.29
CA GLY A 24 -10.95 -3.66 2.25
C GLY A 24 -10.49 -2.33 1.62
N ALA A 25 -9.89 -2.37 0.43
CA ALA A 25 -9.39 -1.16 -0.26
C ALA A 25 -10.49 -0.17 -0.66
N ALA A 26 -11.76 -0.60 -0.73
CA ALA A 26 -12.89 0.31 -0.94
C ALA A 26 -13.16 1.20 0.29
N GLU A 27 -12.83 0.73 1.48
CA GLU A 27 -13.07 1.42 2.76
C GLU A 27 -11.80 2.11 3.29
N TYR A 28 -10.76 2.20 2.46
CA TYR A 28 -9.49 2.79 2.84
C TYR A 28 -9.64 4.28 3.20
N ARG A 29 -9.41 4.59 4.48
CA ARG A 29 -9.33 5.95 5.02
C ARG A 29 -7.89 6.29 5.35
N ARG A 30 -7.27 7.12 4.52
CA ARG A 30 -5.85 7.46 4.57
C ARG A 30 -5.35 7.80 5.96
N ASP A 31 -5.99 8.76 6.63
CA ASP A 31 -5.50 9.27 7.92
C ASP A 31 -5.47 8.17 8.99
N ARG A 32 -6.60 7.48 9.17
CA ARG A 32 -6.74 6.43 10.19
C ARG A 32 -5.83 5.22 9.92
N HIS A 33 -5.76 4.77 8.67
CA HIS A 33 -5.02 3.56 8.33
C HIS A 33 -3.51 3.81 8.36
N LEU A 34 -3.03 4.92 7.79
CA LEU A 34 -1.61 5.24 7.82
C LEU A 34 -1.12 5.59 9.23
N GLN A 35 -1.90 6.29 10.05
CA GLN A 35 -1.52 6.55 11.44
C GLN A 35 -1.30 5.24 12.22
N ARG A 36 -2.15 4.24 12.01
CA ARG A 36 -2.02 2.94 12.66
C ARG A 36 -0.81 2.13 12.18
N LEU A 37 -0.45 2.26 10.89
CA LEU A 37 0.60 1.45 10.27
C LEU A 37 2.00 2.09 10.35
N LEU A 38 2.07 3.41 10.20
CA LEU A 38 3.31 4.20 10.15
C LEU A 38 3.59 4.97 11.45
N GLY A 39 2.63 4.98 12.37
CA GLY A 39 2.71 5.72 13.63
C GLY A 39 2.11 7.13 13.56
N TYR A 40 2.24 7.85 14.67
CA TYR A 40 1.69 9.19 14.84
C TYR A 40 2.62 10.25 14.24
N GLY A 41 2.04 11.29 13.64
CA GLY A 41 2.76 12.42 13.06
C GLY A 41 2.14 12.93 11.76
N THR A 42 2.84 13.84 11.09
CA THR A 42 2.43 14.34 9.77
C THR A 42 2.47 13.21 8.75
N LEU A 43 1.32 12.95 8.12
CA LEU A 43 1.21 11.91 7.12
C LEU A 43 2.07 12.24 5.90
N PRO A 44 2.95 11.34 5.44
CA PRO A 44 3.74 11.57 4.24
C PRO A 44 2.83 11.74 3.02
N ARG A 45 3.36 12.31 1.94
CA ARG A 45 2.67 12.30 0.63
C ARG A 45 2.48 10.86 0.11
N PRO A 46 1.59 10.62 -0.87
CA PRO A 46 1.27 9.25 -1.27
C PRO A 46 2.44 8.39 -1.76
N ALA A 47 3.35 8.93 -2.56
CA ALA A 47 4.53 8.20 -3.02
C ALA A 47 5.45 7.76 -1.86
N PRO A 48 5.91 8.64 -0.95
CA PRO A 48 6.72 8.21 0.19
C PRO A 48 5.95 7.33 1.20
N ALA A 49 4.63 7.49 1.33
CA ALA A 49 3.80 6.57 2.11
C ALA A 49 3.84 5.16 1.53
N LEU A 50 3.66 5.03 0.21
CA LEU A 50 3.67 3.75 -0.49
C LEU A 50 5.03 3.05 -0.40
N MET A 51 6.15 3.78 -0.50
CA MET A 51 7.48 3.18 -0.31
C MET A 51 7.63 2.57 1.09
N LYS A 52 7.27 3.30 2.15
CA LYS A 52 7.31 2.77 3.52
C LYS A 52 6.41 1.54 3.70
N LEU A 53 5.24 1.55 3.09
CA LEU A 53 4.33 0.40 3.15
C LEU A 53 4.91 -0.83 2.43
N MET A 54 5.63 -0.65 1.32
CA MET A 54 6.32 -1.74 0.63
C MET A 54 7.42 -2.37 1.49
N ASP A 55 8.15 -1.58 2.26
CA ASP A 55 9.16 -2.09 3.20
C ASP A 55 8.52 -2.96 4.28
N ILE A 56 7.43 -2.47 4.90
CA ILE A 56 6.66 -3.23 5.91
C ILE A 56 6.07 -4.51 5.30
N GLU A 57 5.58 -4.44 4.07
CA GLU A 57 5.00 -5.59 3.39
C GLU A 57 6.04 -6.66 3.08
N SER A 58 7.24 -6.27 2.64
CA SER A 58 8.34 -7.20 2.41
C SER A 58 8.76 -7.94 3.68
N GLU A 59 8.82 -7.22 4.80
CA GLU A 59 9.10 -7.79 6.13
C GLU A 59 8.02 -8.83 6.52
N LEU A 60 6.74 -8.48 6.35
CA LEU A 60 5.61 -9.38 6.66
C LEU A 60 5.56 -10.61 5.75
N ASP A 61 5.91 -10.49 4.46
CA ASP A 61 6.01 -11.64 3.57
C ASP A 61 7.20 -12.53 3.94
N GLY A 62 8.31 -11.96 4.42
CA GLY A 62 9.42 -12.68 5.01
C GLY A 62 8.96 -13.55 6.19
N GLN A 63 8.34 -12.92 7.19
CA GLN A 63 7.78 -13.59 8.38
C GLN A 63 6.76 -14.68 8.01
N ARG A 64 5.89 -14.42 7.02
CA ARG A 64 4.91 -15.39 6.52
C ARG A 64 5.59 -16.63 5.93
N ARG A 65 6.68 -16.45 5.18
CA ARG A 65 7.39 -17.55 4.51
C ARG A 65 8.19 -18.40 5.49
N THR A 66 8.75 -17.79 6.52
CA THR A 66 9.53 -18.48 7.56
C THR A 66 8.63 -19.10 8.64
N GLY A 67 7.34 -18.74 8.68
CA GLY A 67 6.42 -19.18 9.73
C GLY A 67 6.74 -18.52 11.07
N ASP A 68 7.26 -17.29 11.04
CA ASP A 68 7.64 -16.54 12.24
C ASP A 68 6.44 -16.33 13.17
N THR A 69 6.64 -16.54 14.46
CA THR A 69 5.64 -16.29 15.51
C THR A 69 5.17 -14.84 15.59
N ALA A 70 6.00 -13.89 15.14
CA ALA A 70 5.65 -12.47 15.07
C ALA A 70 4.73 -12.14 13.88
N TYR A 71 4.52 -13.10 12.95
CA TYR A 71 3.71 -12.87 11.77
C TYR A 71 2.25 -12.57 12.13
N SER A 72 1.77 -11.41 11.67
CA SER A 72 0.37 -11.02 11.79
C SER A 72 -0.30 -10.94 10.42
N LEU A 73 -1.17 -11.90 10.14
CA LEU A 73 -2.02 -11.92 8.95
C LEU A 73 -2.86 -10.64 8.82
N ILE A 74 -3.47 -10.20 9.93
CA ILE A 74 -4.32 -9.00 9.97
C ILE A 74 -3.49 -7.77 9.56
N ARG A 75 -2.30 -7.61 10.15
CA ARG A 75 -1.39 -6.52 9.80
C ARG A 75 -0.97 -6.56 8.33
N HIS A 76 -0.71 -7.75 7.78
CA HIS A 76 -0.36 -7.90 6.36
C HIS A 76 -1.51 -7.47 5.45
N ILE A 77 -2.74 -7.88 5.75
CA ILE A 77 -3.92 -7.43 5.00
C ILE A 77 -4.07 -5.90 5.09
N ASP A 78 -3.91 -5.31 6.28
CA ASP A 78 -3.99 -3.86 6.47
C ASP A 78 -2.96 -3.09 5.64
N VAL A 79 -1.73 -3.58 5.58
CA VAL A 79 -0.66 -2.98 4.76
C VAL A 79 -1.01 -3.07 3.28
N LEU A 80 -1.49 -4.22 2.81
CA LEU A 80 -1.91 -4.38 1.41
C LEU A 80 -3.10 -3.48 1.06
N ILE A 81 -4.07 -3.30 1.96
CA ILE A 81 -5.18 -2.35 1.80
C ILE A 81 -4.61 -0.94 1.61
N ALA A 82 -3.71 -0.52 2.50
CA ALA A 82 -3.09 0.81 2.44
C ALA A 82 -2.27 1.01 1.16
N MET A 83 -1.49 0.02 0.73
CA MET A 83 -0.74 0.07 -0.52
C MET A 83 -1.66 0.25 -1.73
N MET A 84 -2.76 -0.50 -1.80
CA MET A 84 -3.75 -0.35 -2.88
C MET A 84 -4.40 1.02 -2.87
N GLY A 85 -4.70 1.55 -1.68
CA GLY A 85 -5.24 2.89 -1.49
C GLY A 85 -4.29 3.99 -1.95
N GLU A 86 -3.05 4.00 -1.46
CA GLU A 86 -2.04 4.99 -1.86
C GLU A 86 -1.71 4.89 -3.37
N ALA A 87 -1.63 3.68 -3.92
CA ALA A 87 -1.42 3.50 -5.36
C ALA A 87 -2.57 4.07 -6.21
N ARG A 88 -3.82 4.04 -5.72
CA ARG A 88 -4.95 4.72 -6.39
C ARG A 88 -4.77 6.24 -6.36
N LEU A 89 -4.42 6.80 -5.20
CA LEU A 89 -4.19 8.24 -5.05
C LEU A 89 -3.09 8.76 -5.99
N ILE A 90 -1.98 8.01 -6.13
CA ILE A 90 -0.89 8.36 -7.05
C ILE A 90 -1.38 8.36 -8.50
N ARG A 91 -2.12 7.32 -8.93
CA ARG A 91 -2.70 7.28 -10.28
C ARG A 91 -3.67 8.43 -10.54
N SER A 92 -4.53 8.75 -9.57
CA SER A 92 -5.48 9.85 -9.69
C SER A 92 -4.76 11.20 -9.82
N ALA A 93 -3.68 11.42 -9.05
CA ALA A 93 -2.87 12.63 -9.16
C ALA A 93 -2.19 12.76 -10.53
N GLN A 94 -1.60 11.67 -11.05
CA GLN A 94 -0.98 11.64 -12.39
C GLN A 94 -2.00 11.89 -13.52
N SER A 95 -3.24 11.42 -13.34
CA SER A 95 -4.30 11.61 -14.34
C SER A 95 -4.84 13.04 -14.36
N GLY A 96 -4.91 13.70 -13.19
CA GLY A 96 -5.34 15.10 -13.08
C GLY A 96 -4.33 16.09 -13.67
N GLU A 97 -3.04 15.82 -13.49
CA GLU A 97 -1.95 16.65 -14.04
C GLU A 97 -1.95 16.70 -15.58
N THR A 98 -2.50 15.67 -16.24
CA THR A 98 -2.66 15.65 -17.71
C THR A 98 -3.80 16.55 -18.20
N LEU A 99 -4.80 16.85 -17.36
CA LEU A 99 -5.98 17.64 -17.77
C LEU A 99 -5.82 19.15 -17.52
N ASP A 100 -4.97 19.56 -16.57
CA ASP A 100 -4.71 20.98 -16.25
C ASP A 100 -3.73 21.67 -17.23
N GLY A 101 -3.16 20.95 -18.20
CA GLY A 101 -2.20 21.47 -19.19
C GLY A 101 -2.79 21.85 -20.55
N VAL A 102 -4.12 21.85 -20.73
CA VAL A 102 -4.80 22.04 -22.04
C VAL A 102 -5.80 23.21 -22.02
N LEU A 103 -5.67 24.17 -21.10
CA LEU A 103 -6.40 25.45 -21.14
C LEU A 103 -5.42 26.61 -21.03
#